data_AF-A0A2V9PBW2-F1
#
_entry.id   AF-A0A2V9PBW2-F1
#
_cell.length_a   1.000
_cell.length_b   1.000
_cell.length_c   1.000
_cell.angle_alpha   90.00
_cell.angle_beta   90.00
_cell.angle_gamma   90.00
#
_symmetry.space_group_name_H-M   'P 1'
#
loop_
_entity.id
_entity.type
_entity.pdbx_description
1 polymer ?
#
loop_
_entity_poly.entity_id
_entity_poly.type
_entity_poly.pdbx_seq_one_letter_code
_entity_poly.pdbx_strand_id
1 'polypeptide(L)'
;MMATSRLNNYLRTHRKHSGLSQSEVSFLVRLKNKSELSRLSRHERSVRAPSLRTALACQELYGVAVSDLFAGLSDSVASDTRLRMKRLQARLQAKVDPKSTGNRIMQKFQWISHRLLPMPNFKLVQHL
;
A
#
# COMPACT_ATOMS: atom_id res chain seq x y z
N MET A 1 -24.13 3.10 -17.34
CA MET A 1 -22.75 2.55 -17.20
C MET A 1 -22.57 2.15 -15.74
N MET A 2 -22.45 0.86 -15.45
CA MET A 2 -22.19 0.39 -14.08
C MET A 2 -20.75 0.78 -13.70
N ALA A 3 -20.59 1.67 -12.74
CA ALA A 3 -19.30 1.96 -12.16
C ALA A 3 -18.80 0.68 -11.47
N THR A 4 -17.84 -0.01 -12.08
CA THR A 4 -17.16 -1.15 -11.47
C THR A 4 -16.36 -0.63 -10.28
N SER A 5 -16.92 -0.71 -9.08
CA SER A 5 -16.23 -0.29 -7.87
C SER A 5 -14.93 -1.09 -7.73
N ARG A 6 -13.78 -0.39 -7.70
CA ARG A 6 -12.47 -1.01 -7.46
C ARG A 6 -12.55 -1.84 -6.18
N LEU A 7 -12.20 -3.12 -6.23
CA LEU A 7 -12.19 -3.98 -5.04
C LEU A 7 -11.11 -3.50 -4.07
N ASN A 8 -11.41 -3.57 -2.77
CA ASN A 8 -10.42 -3.27 -1.73
C ASN A 8 -9.30 -4.31 -1.67
N ASN A 9 -9.55 -5.52 -2.17
CA ASN A 9 -8.58 -6.62 -2.17
C ASN A 9 -8.83 -7.55 -3.36
N TYR A 10 -7.78 -7.80 -4.13
CA TYR A 10 -7.82 -8.61 -5.35
C TYR A 10 -7.24 -10.02 -5.16
N LEU A 11 -6.77 -10.39 -3.97
CA LEU A 11 -6.21 -11.73 -3.72
C LEU A 11 -7.17 -12.85 -4.11
N ARG A 12 -8.46 -12.73 -3.74
CA ARG A 12 -9.47 -13.74 -4.07
C ARG A 12 -9.68 -13.82 -5.59
N THR A 13 -9.67 -12.69 -6.26
CA THR A 13 -9.81 -12.59 -7.72
C THR A 13 -8.65 -13.30 -8.40
N HIS A 14 -7.41 -12.95 -8.06
CA HIS A 14 -6.23 -13.59 -8.65
C HIS A 14 -6.13 -15.08 -8.31
N ARG A 15 -6.43 -15.47 -7.06
CA ARG A 15 -6.44 -16.89 -6.67
C ARG A 15 -7.44 -17.71 -7.49
N LYS A 16 -8.65 -17.17 -7.69
CA LYS A 16 -9.68 -17.85 -8.49
C LYS A 16 -9.30 -17.91 -9.96
N HIS A 17 -8.70 -16.85 -10.49
CA HIS A 17 -8.23 -16.81 -11.87
C HIS A 17 -7.07 -17.79 -12.13
N SER A 18 -6.19 -17.99 -11.15
CA SER A 18 -5.07 -18.93 -11.25
C SER A 18 -5.45 -20.39 -11.00
N GLY A 19 -6.71 -20.68 -10.63
CA GLY A 19 -7.17 -22.04 -10.30
C GLY A 19 -6.67 -22.58 -8.95
N LEU A 20 -5.92 -21.78 -8.17
CA LEU A 20 -5.29 -22.25 -6.93
C LEU A 20 -6.29 -22.36 -5.77
N SER A 21 -6.16 -23.43 -5.00
CA SER A 21 -6.79 -23.58 -3.68
C SER A 21 -6.13 -22.69 -2.63
N GLN A 22 -6.84 -22.45 -1.52
CA GLN A 22 -6.24 -21.73 -0.39
C GLN A 22 -5.06 -22.48 0.22
N SER A 23 -5.07 -23.82 0.18
CA SER A 23 -3.96 -24.67 0.61
C SER A 23 -2.72 -24.48 -0.24
N GLU A 24 -2.87 -24.47 -1.56
CA GLU A 24 -1.73 -24.29 -2.47
C GLU A 24 -1.13 -22.90 -2.34
N VAL A 25 -1.96 -21.84 -2.27
CA VAL A 25 -1.46 -20.49 -2.02
C VAL A 25 -0.73 -20.42 -0.68
N SER A 26 -1.30 -20.98 0.39
CA SER A 26 -0.66 -21.01 1.70
C SER A 26 0.70 -21.72 1.66
N PHE A 27 0.80 -22.82 0.95
CA PHE A 27 2.05 -23.54 0.74
C PHE A 27 3.09 -22.65 0.02
N LEU A 28 2.70 -22.02 -1.10
CA LEU A 28 3.57 -21.16 -1.91
C LEU A 28 4.04 -19.92 -1.16
N VAL A 29 3.16 -19.26 -0.40
CA VAL A 29 3.52 -18.09 0.42
C VAL A 29 4.17 -18.47 1.77
N ARG A 30 4.50 -19.76 1.95
CA ARG A 30 5.19 -20.34 3.12
C ARG A 30 4.48 -20.06 4.45
N LEU A 31 3.16 -20.09 4.43
CA LEU A 31 2.30 -20.07 5.60
C LEU A 31 2.23 -21.49 6.17
N LYS A 32 2.84 -21.70 7.35
CA LYS A 32 3.28 -23.03 7.82
C LYS A 32 2.25 -23.82 8.62
N ASN A 33 1.14 -23.22 9.05
CA ASN A 33 0.20 -23.88 9.97
C ASN A 33 -1.27 -23.56 9.67
N LYS A 34 -2.20 -24.42 10.15
CA LYS A 34 -3.65 -24.27 9.95
C LYS A 34 -4.18 -22.91 10.45
N SER A 35 -3.56 -22.34 11.48
CA SER A 35 -3.88 -20.98 11.94
C SER A 35 -3.53 -19.91 10.89
N GLU A 36 -2.50 -20.11 10.08
CA GLU A 36 -2.11 -19.24 8.95
C GLU A 36 -2.98 -19.41 7.71
N LEU A 37 -3.45 -20.63 7.42
CA LEU A 37 -4.48 -20.87 6.39
C LEU A 37 -5.75 -20.06 6.67
N SER A 38 -6.18 -20.01 7.93
CA SER A 38 -7.32 -19.16 8.34
C SER A 38 -7.05 -17.67 8.13
N ARG A 39 -5.77 -17.24 8.19
CA ARG A 39 -5.38 -15.85 7.92
C ARG A 39 -5.52 -15.53 6.44
N LEU A 40 -5.28 -16.48 5.52
CA LEU A 40 -5.48 -16.24 4.09
C LEU A 40 -6.94 -15.89 3.77
N SER A 41 -7.91 -16.63 4.33
CA SER A 41 -9.34 -16.28 4.22
C SER A 41 -9.65 -14.90 4.80
N ARG A 42 -9.01 -14.51 5.92
CA ARG A 42 -9.17 -13.18 6.52
C ARG A 42 -8.50 -12.08 5.70
N HIS A 43 -7.37 -12.36 5.06
CA HIS A 43 -6.69 -11.46 4.14
C HIS A 43 -7.55 -11.23 2.90
N GLU A 44 -8.06 -12.29 2.27
CA GLU A 44 -8.99 -12.20 1.12
C GLU A 44 -10.22 -11.35 1.44
N ARG A 45 -10.73 -11.43 2.67
CA ARG A 45 -11.89 -10.64 3.14
C ARG A 45 -11.53 -9.26 3.69
N SER A 46 -10.27 -8.84 3.60
CA SER A 46 -9.77 -7.57 4.17
C SER A 46 -10.01 -7.41 5.67
N VAL A 47 -10.19 -8.51 6.40
CA VAL A 47 -10.42 -8.53 7.85
C VAL A 47 -9.10 -8.39 8.64
N ARG A 48 -7.96 -8.71 8.01
CA ARG A 48 -6.64 -8.61 8.62
C ARG A 48 -5.60 -8.18 7.58
N ALA A 49 -4.71 -7.26 7.94
CA ALA A 49 -3.58 -6.89 7.11
C ALA A 49 -2.57 -8.07 7.02
N PRO A 50 -2.07 -8.40 5.81
CA PRO A 50 -1.00 -9.37 5.65
C PRO A 50 0.31 -8.85 6.27
N SER A 51 1.20 -9.77 6.64
CA SER A 51 2.59 -9.37 6.91
C SER A 51 3.24 -8.86 5.61
N LEU A 52 4.26 -8.00 5.70
CA LEU A 52 5.00 -7.53 4.51
C LEU A 52 5.55 -8.71 3.70
N ARG A 53 6.09 -9.73 4.37
CA ARG A 53 6.60 -10.95 3.73
C ARG A 53 5.52 -11.67 2.94
N THR A 54 4.32 -11.81 3.52
CA THR A 54 3.17 -12.44 2.84
C THR A 54 2.70 -11.62 1.66
N ALA A 55 2.62 -10.29 1.80
CA ALA A 55 2.21 -9.40 0.72
C ALA A 55 3.17 -9.49 -0.47
N LEU A 56 4.48 -9.45 -0.22
CA LEU A 56 5.50 -9.61 -1.25
C LEU A 56 5.47 -10.99 -1.90
N ALA A 57 5.27 -12.06 -1.12
CA ALA A 57 5.10 -13.41 -1.69
C ALA A 57 3.86 -13.51 -2.60
N CYS A 58 2.75 -12.85 -2.24
CA CYS A 58 1.58 -12.77 -3.12
C CYS A 58 1.86 -11.97 -4.39
N GLN A 59 2.67 -10.91 -4.32
CA GLN A 59 3.09 -10.15 -5.50
C GLN A 59 3.89 -11.05 -6.45
N GLU A 60 4.88 -11.79 -5.95
CA GLU A 60 5.64 -12.74 -6.78
C GLU A 60 4.74 -13.84 -7.36
N LEU A 61 3.79 -14.36 -6.57
CA LEU A 61 2.87 -15.42 -7.00
C LEU A 61 1.92 -14.96 -8.12
N TYR A 62 1.39 -13.74 -8.03
CA TYR A 62 0.36 -13.26 -8.96
C TYR A 62 0.87 -12.29 -10.02
N GLY A 63 2.12 -11.84 -9.95
CA GLY A 63 2.69 -10.86 -10.86
C GLY A 63 2.04 -9.46 -10.76
N VAL A 64 1.43 -9.14 -9.62
CA VAL A 64 0.71 -7.88 -9.39
C VAL A 64 1.27 -7.15 -8.19
N ALA A 65 1.51 -5.84 -8.33
CA ALA A 65 2.04 -5.02 -7.26
C ALA A 65 1.22 -5.13 -5.97
N VAL A 66 1.90 -5.15 -4.81
CA VAL A 66 1.26 -5.19 -3.48
C VAL A 66 0.20 -4.09 -3.32
N SER A 67 0.45 -2.89 -3.85
CA SER A 67 -0.48 -1.76 -3.81
C SER A 67 -1.78 -2.03 -4.55
N ASP A 68 -1.76 -2.86 -5.58
CA ASP A 68 -2.95 -3.22 -6.35
C ASP A 68 -3.65 -4.45 -5.75
N LEU A 69 -2.88 -5.46 -5.31
CA LEU A 69 -3.44 -6.62 -4.61
C LEU A 69 -4.23 -6.22 -3.36
N PHE A 70 -3.73 -5.24 -2.62
CA PHE A 70 -4.33 -4.74 -1.38
C PHE A 70 -4.77 -3.28 -1.50
N ALA A 71 -5.43 -2.92 -2.60
CA ALA A 71 -5.82 -1.54 -2.95
C ALA A 71 -6.42 -0.74 -1.78
N GLY A 72 -7.41 -1.29 -1.06
CA GLY A 72 -8.05 -0.58 0.06
C GLY A 72 -7.10 -0.34 1.24
N LEU A 73 -6.19 -1.28 1.53
CA LEU A 73 -5.16 -1.09 2.55
C LEU A 73 -4.12 -0.07 2.08
N SER A 74 -3.72 -0.11 0.81
CA SER A 74 -2.77 0.83 0.22
C SER A 74 -3.32 2.26 0.25
N ASP A 75 -4.59 2.45 -0.13
CA ASP A 75 -5.27 3.75 -0.13
C ASP A 75 -5.42 4.30 1.30
N SER A 76 -5.77 3.43 2.26
CA SER A 76 -5.87 3.79 3.69
C SER A 76 -4.51 4.22 4.26
N VAL A 77 -3.45 3.43 4.05
CA VAL A 77 -2.09 3.74 4.51
C VAL A 77 -1.57 5.01 3.85
N ALA A 78 -1.80 5.20 2.55
CA ALA A 78 -1.41 6.41 1.84
C ALA A 78 -2.13 7.65 2.40
N SER A 79 -3.42 7.53 2.70
CA SER A 79 -4.23 8.62 3.26
C SER A 79 -3.76 9.02 4.67
N ASP A 80 -3.58 8.06 5.58
CA ASP A 80 -3.06 8.33 6.93
C ASP A 80 -1.65 8.93 6.90
N THR A 81 -0.77 8.38 6.06
CA THR A 81 0.60 8.87 5.90
C THR A 81 0.61 10.31 5.38
N ARG A 82 -0.21 10.64 4.37
CA ARG A 82 -0.34 12.02 3.85
C ARG A 82 -0.90 12.97 4.91
N LEU A 83 -1.87 12.55 5.72
CA LEU A 83 -2.38 13.35 6.83
C LEU A 83 -1.28 13.65 7.86
N ARG A 84 -0.46 12.65 8.22
CA ARG A 84 0.68 12.83 9.12
C ARG A 84 1.75 13.73 8.53
N MET A 85 2.03 13.62 7.24
CA MET A 85 2.95 14.51 6.52
C MET A 85 2.47 15.98 6.60
N LYS A 86 1.19 16.26 6.36
CA LYS A 86 0.61 17.61 6.50
C LYS A 86 0.76 18.15 7.93
N ARG A 87 0.50 17.32 8.94
CA ARG A 87 0.69 17.69 10.35
C ARG A 87 2.16 18.01 10.66
N LEU A 88 3.09 17.22 10.13
CA LEU A 88 4.52 17.47 10.31
C LEU A 88 4.98 18.74 9.59
N GLN A 89 4.49 18.98 8.37
CA GLN A 89 4.74 20.21 7.62
C GLN A 89 4.34 21.46 8.41
N ALA A 90 3.12 21.49 8.98
CA ALA A 90 2.64 22.60 9.80
C ALA A 90 3.53 22.83 11.04
N ARG A 91 3.96 21.75 11.71
CA ARG A 91 4.87 21.83 12.87
C ARG A 91 6.26 22.36 12.49
N LEU A 92 6.75 22.03 11.29
CA LEU A 92 8.02 22.52 10.81
C LEU A 92 7.92 23.99 10.41
N GLN A 93 6.86 24.39 9.71
CA GLN A 93 6.61 25.79 9.34
C GLN A 93 6.65 26.72 10.56
N ALA A 94 6.01 26.31 11.67
CA ALA A 94 6.00 27.07 12.91
C ALA A 94 7.39 27.20 13.60
N LYS A 95 8.37 26.37 13.20
CA LYS A 95 9.72 26.33 13.78
C LYS A 95 10.81 26.84 12.83
N VAL A 96 10.45 27.17 11.59
CA VAL A 96 11.41 27.76 10.64
C VAL A 96 11.69 29.18 11.10
N ASP A 97 12.91 29.43 11.56
CA ASP A 97 13.43 30.78 11.74
C ASP A 97 13.96 31.29 10.38
N PRO A 98 13.43 32.39 9.83
CA PRO A 98 13.90 32.99 8.57
C PRO A 98 15.38 33.35 8.57
N LYS A 99 16.01 33.51 9.74
CA LYS A 99 17.40 33.96 9.89
C LYS A 99 18.42 32.81 9.98
N SER A 100 17.98 31.55 9.94
CA SER A 100 18.85 30.38 10.10
C SER A 100 19.24 29.74 8.77
N THR A 101 20.45 30.05 8.28
CA THR A 101 20.99 29.68 6.96
C THR A 101 21.29 28.18 6.79
N GLY A 102 21.42 27.41 7.88
CA GLY A 102 21.79 26.00 7.88
C GLY A 102 20.74 25.09 8.53
N ASN A 103 19.46 25.36 8.32
CA ASN A 103 18.44 24.75 9.16
C ASN A 103 17.92 23.41 8.61
N ARG A 104 18.31 22.30 9.26
CA ARG A 104 17.77 20.95 9.00
C ARG A 104 16.22 20.91 9.06
N ILE A 105 15.59 21.87 9.73
CA ILE A 105 14.13 22.07 9.73
C ILE A 105 13.63 22.51 8.33
N MET A 106 14.33 23.43 7.66
CA MET A 106 13.99 23.88 6.30
C MET A 106 14.11 22.74 5.30
N GLN A 107 15.18 21.95 5.37
CA GLN A 107 15.35 20.77 4.50
C GLN A 107 14.20 19.76 4.67
N LYS A 108 13.80 19.46 5.92
CA LYS A 108 12.65 18.59 6.20
C LYS A 108 11.34 19.19 5.68
N PHE A 109 11.15 20.49 5.84
CA PHE A 109 9.96 21.20 5.36
C PHE A 109 9.85 21.14 3.84
N GLN A 110 10.94 21.44 3.13
CA GLN A 110 11.02 21.39 1.67
C GLN A 110 10.76 19.97 1.15
N TRP A 111 11.39 18.95 1.76
CA TRP A 111 11.19 17.55 1.36
C TRP A 111 9.74 17.10 1.51
N ILE A 112 9.08 17.43 2.63
CA ILE A 112 7.67 17.08 2.86
C ILE A 112 6.77 17.86 1.90
N SER A 113 7.04 19.15 1.69
CA SER A 113 6.26 19.99 0.78
C SER A 113 6.29 19.43 -0.64
N HIS A 114 7.48 19.04 -1.13
CA HIS A 114 7.64 18.41 -2.43
C HIS A 114 6.89 17.08 -2.52
N ARG A 115 6.92 16.24 -1.47
CA ARG A 115 6.18 14.97 -1.42
C ARG A 115 4.66 15.12 -1.36
N LEU A 116 4.17 16.23 -0.82
CA LEU A 116 2.73 16.55 -0.73
C LEU A 116 2.18 17.19 -2.01
N LEU A 117 3.04 17.64 -2.92
CA LEU A 117 2.59 18.08 -4.24
C LEU A 117 1.83 16.92 -4.91
N PRO A 118 0.66 17.17 -5.51
CA PRO A 118 0.03 16.17 -6.34
C PRO A 118 1.02 15.82 -7.45
N MET A 119 1.54 14.58 -7.42
CA MET A 119 2.33 14.07 -8.53
C MET A 119 1.44 14.15 -9.78
N PRO A 120 1.91 14.73 -10.91
CA PRO A 120 1.19 14.61 -12.16
C PRO A 120 0.94 13.11 -12.42
N ASN A 121 -0.27 12.78 -12.87
CA ASN A 121 -0.75 11.42 -13.09
C ASN A 121 0.21 10.61 -14.00
N PHE A 122 1.20 9.91 -13.44
CA PHE A 122 1.98 8.89 -14.13
C PHE A 122 1.21 7.56 -14.21
N LYS A 123 -0.10 7.62 -14.52
CA LYS A 123 -0.86 6.47 -15.02
C LYS A 123 -0.91 6.57 -16.54
N LEU A 124 0.24 6.43 -17.19
CA LEU A 124 0.31 6.19 -18.62
C LEU A 124 1.50 5.27 -18.87
N VAL A 125 1.19 4.15 -19.53
CA VAL A 125 2.10 3.20 -20.16
C VAL A 125 2.76 2.16 -19.23
N GLN A 126 2.01 1.09 -18.93
CA GLN A 126 2.55 -0.28 -19.00
C GLN A 126 1.45 -1.21 -19.54
N HIS A 127 1.14 -1.03 -20.83
CA HIS A 127 0.61 -2.08 -21.69
C HIS A 127 1.39 -1.98 -23.00
N LEU A 128 2.45 -2.77 -23.11
CA LEU A 128 2.98 -3.34 -24.34
C LEU A 128 3.48 -4.75 -23.98
#